data_AF-A0A518CTH8-F1
#
_entry.id   AF-A0A518CTH8-F1
#
_cell.length_a   1.000
_cell.length_b   1.000
_cell.length_c   1.000
_cell.angle_alpha   90.00
_cell.angle_beta   90.00
_cell.angle_gamma   90.00
#
_symmetry.space_group_name_H-M   'P 1'
#
loop_
_entity.id
_entity.type
_entity.pdbx_description
1 polymer ?
#
loop_
_entity_poly.entity_id
_entity_poly.type
_entity_poly.pdbx_seq_one_letter_code
_entity_poly.pdbx_strand_id
1 'polypeptide(L)'
;MQKYKTGILFSLVIVFLIVVCIRLMWQVTILSVENAFVQDFVYILYLTEDQVIDGELTAEKAAAFVESYYPVGSKLRPNTVPAKVVETIRSRVLERINRLGQDNVTGEEHKTEGL
;
A
#
# COMPACT_ATOMS: atom_id res chain seq x y z
N MET A 1 0.76 -55.87 9.86
CA MET A 1 -0.08 -54.69 10.25
C MET A 1 0.71 -53.39 10.48
N GLN A 2 1.95 -53.42 10.96
CA GLN A 2 2.74 -52.20 11.26
C GLN A 2 3.15 -51.40 10.00
N LYS A 3 3.57 -52.08 8.91
CA LYS A 3 4.00 -51.43 7.66
C LYS A 3 2.93 -50.52 7.02
N TYR A 4 1.65 -50.92 7.09
CA TYR A 4 0.52 -50.13 6.58
C TYR A 4 0.23 -48.89 7.45
N LYS A 5 0.40 -49.00 8.78
CA LYS A 5 0.26 -47.85 9.70
C LYS A 5 1.32 -46.79 9.44
N THR A 6 2.57 -47.18 9.17
CA THR A 6 3.66 -46.25 8.87
C THR A 6 3.45 -45.54 7.52
N GLY A 7 2.95 -46.23 6.50
CA GLY A 7 2.65 -45.63 5.19
C GLY A 7 1.53 -44.58 5.25
N ILE A 8 0.45 -44.86 5.99
CA ILE A 8 -0.65 -43.91 6.20
C ILE A 8 -0.18 -42.68 7.00
N LEU A 9 0.62 -42.90 8.04
CA LEU A 9 1.16 -41.79 8.85
C LEU A 9 2.07 -40.88 8.01
N PHE A 10 2.94 -41.47 7.19
CA PHE A 10 3.83 -40.71 6.30
C PHE A 10 3.04 -39.92 5.25
N SER A 11 1.99 -40.51 4.67
CA SER A 11 1.12 -39.82 3.73
C SER A 11 0.39 -38.62 4.36
N LEU A 12 -0.07 -38.76 5.62
CA LEU A 12 -0.71 -37.66 6.35
C LEU A 12 0.25 -36.51 6.63
N VAL A 13 1.50 -36.81 7.00
CA VAL A 13 2.55 -35.80 7.22
C VAL A 13 2.85 -35.03 5.93
N ILE A 14 2.94 -35.71 4.79
CA ILE A 14 3.17 -35.05 3.49
C ILE A 14 2.02 -34.10 3.15
N VAL A 15 0.76 -34.54 3.29
CA VAL A 15 -0.41 -33.68 3.02
C VAL A 15 -0.43 -32.47 3.95
N PHE A 16 -0.13 -32.68 5.24
CA PHE A 16 -0.03 -31.58 6.20
C PHE A 16 1.06 -30.57 5.82
N LEU A 17 2.25 -31.04 5.43
CA LEU A 17 3.35 -30.18 4.98
C LEU A 17 2.96 -29.37 3.73
N ILE A 18 2.27 -29.98 2.76
CA ILE A 18 1.79 -29.28 1.55
C ILE A 18 0.82 -28.16 1.93
N VAL A 19 -0.16 -28.43 2.81
CA VAL A 19 -1.13 -27.41 3.25
C VAL A 19 -0.42 -26.26 3.97
N VAL A 20 0.53 -26.55 4.85
CA VAL A 20 1.33 -25.52 5.54
C VAL A 20 2.15 -24.71 4.53
N CYS A 21 2.82 -25.35 3.58
CA CYS A 21 3.60 -24.66 2.54
C CYS A 21 2.73 -23.73 1.70
N ILE A 22 1.53 -24.17 1.27
CA ILE A 22 0.58 -23.33 0.52
C ILE A 22 0.14 -22.12 1.36
N ARG A 23 -0.18 -22.34 2.65
CA ARG A 23 -0.57 -21.26 3.57
C ARG A 23 0.55 -20.24 3.76
N LEU A 24 1.80 -20.69 3.92
CA LEU A 24 2.96 -19.82 4.06
C LEU A 24 3.24 -19.03 2.78
N MET A 25 3.23 -19.69 1.61
CA MET A 25 3.38 -19.01 0.31
C MET A 25 2.31 -17.94 0.11
N TRP A 26 1.06 -18.23 0.47
CA TRP A 26 -0.04 -17.26 0.39
C TRP A 26 0.18 -16.05 1.29
N GLN A 27 0.60 -16.24 2.55
CA GLN A 27 0.90 -15.12 3.46
C GLN A 27 2.08 -14.27 2.97
N VAL A 28 3.15 -14.90 2.49
CA VAL A 28 4.32 -14.19 1.93
C VAL A 28 3.92 -13.37 0.70
N THR A 29 3.07 -13.94 -0.17
CA THR A 29 2.58 -13.24 -1.36
C THR A 29 1.75 -12.01 -0.99
N ILE A 30 0.85 -12.12 -0.01
CA ILE A 30 0.07 -10.97 0.49
C ILE A 30 1.00 -9.89 1.03
N LEU A 31 1.95 -10.26 1.89
CA LEU A 31 2.87 -9.30 2.50
C LEU A 31 3.71 -8.56 1.45
N SER A 32 4.17 -9.27 0.41
CA SER A 32 4.91 -8.68 -0.70
C SER A 32 4.07 -7.69 -1.51
N VAL A 33 2.79 -8.02 -1.75
CA VAL A 33 1.86 -7.15 -2.48
C VAL A 33 1.48 -5.91 -1.65
N GLU A 34 1.27 -6.06 -0.34
CA GLU A 34 1.03 -4.94 0.58
C GLU A 34 2.25 -4.00 0.67
N ASN A 35 3.46 -4.55 0.74
CA ASN A 35 4.67 -3.72 0.76
C ASN A 35 4.86 -2.94 -0.56
N ALA A 36 4.68 -3.61 -1.70
CA ALA A 36 4.72 -2.94 -3.01
C ALA A 36 3.59 -1.91 -3.17
N PHE A 37 2.46 -2.10 -2.48
CA PHE A 37 1.36 -1.12 -2.47
C PHE A 37 1.74 0.15 -1.71
N VAL A 38 2.30 -0.01 -0.50
CA VAL A 38 2.75 1.12 0.30
C VAL A 38 3.86 1.88 -0.41
N GLN A 39 4.81 1.18 -1.04
CA GLN A 39 5.89 1.81 -1.80
C GLN A 39 5.38 2.66 -2.97
N ASP A 40 4.42 2.16 -3.76
CA ASP A 40 3.81 2.93 -4.85
C ASP A 40 3.12 4.20 -4.33
N PHE A 41 2.39 4.09 -3.22
CA PHE A 41 1.70 5.24 -2.62
C PHE A 41 2.68 6.29 -2.09
N VAL A 42 3.76 5.85 -1.44
CA VAL A 42 4.83 6.74 -0.97
C VAL A 42 5.49 7.43 -2.16
N TYR A 43 5.77 6.71 -3.24
CA TYR A 43 6.37 7.28 -4.44
C TYR A 43 5.49 8.35 -5.08
N ILE A 44 4.18 8.08 -5.24
CA ILE A 44 3.21 9.05 -5.79
C ILE A 44 3.14 10.28 -4.88
N LEU A 45 3.09 10.08 -3.56
CA LEU A 45 3.07 11.18 -2.60
C LEU A 45 4.27 12.10 -2.82
N TYR A 46 5.51 11.58 -2.78
CA TYR A 46 6.71 12.39 -2.97
C TYR A 46 6.69 13.15 -4.30
N LEU A 47 6.36 12.48 -5.40
CA LEU A 47 6.31 13.12 -6.72
C LEU A 47 5.27 14.25 -6.79
N THR A 48 4.11 14.07 -6.16
CA THR A 48 3.08 15.12 -6.11
C THR A 48 3.39 16.23 -5.12
N GLU A 49 4.08 15.93 -4.01
CA GLU A 49 4.50 16.93 -3.03
C GLU A 49 5.51 17.90 -3.64
N ASP A 50 6.54 17.39 -4.31
CA ASP A 50 7.57 18.22 -4.95
C ASP A 50 6.93 19.20 -5.94
N GLN A 51 5.99 18.74 -6.77
CA GLN A 51 5.28 19.60 -7.74
C GLN A 51 4.37 20.64 -7.08
N VAL A 52 3.80 20.35 -5.91
CA VAL A 52 2.99 21.31 -5.14
C VAL A 52 3.88 22.33 -4.44
N ILE A 53 5.03 21.90 -3.92
CA ILE A 53 6.06 22.75 -3.29
C ILE A 53 6.65 23.72 -4.30
N ASP A 54 7.01 23.23 -5.49
CA ASP A 54 7.58 24.03 -6.58
C ASP A 54 6.53 24.94 -7.25
N GLY A 55 5.26 24.84 -6.84
CA GLY A 55 4.14 25.61 -7.39
C GLY A 55 3.76 25.22 -8.82
N GLU A 56 4.34 24.15 -9.37
CA GLU A 56 4.03 23.61 -10.69
C GLU A 56 2.61 23.02 -10.75
N LEU A 57 2.14 22.49 -9.62
CA LEU A 57 0.83 21.84 -9.50
C LEU A 57 0.04 22.43 -8.33
N THR A 58 -1.22 22.80 -8.57
CA THR A 58 -2.12 23.18 -7.47
C THR A 58 -2.49 21.95 -6.64
N ALA A 59 -2.74 22.12 -5.34
CA ALA A 59 -3.17 21.02 -4.47
C ALA A 59 -4.42 20.29 -5.00
N GLU A 60 -5.35 21.00 -5.65
CA GLU A 60 -6.53 20.41 -6.28
C GLU A 60 -6.16 19.47 -7.44
N LYS A 61 -5.20 19.86 -8.29
CA LYS A 61 -4.73 19.02 -9.40
C LYS A 61 -3.90 17.83 -8.90
N ALA A 62 -3.10 18.03 -7.85
CA ALA A 62 -2.37 16.97 -7.17
C ALA A 62 -3.32 15.94 -6.55
N ALA A 63 -4.37 16.40 -5.88
CA ALA A 63 -5.44 15.55 -5.35
C ALA A 63 -6.12 14.73 -6.46
N ALA A 64 -6.49 15.37 -7.58
CA ALA A 64 -7.07 14.68 -8.72
C ALA A 64 -6.13 13.63 -9.33
N PHE A 65 -4.82 13.91 -9.38
CA PHE A 65 -3.82 12.95 -9.85
C PHE A 65 -3.75 11.72 -8.94
N VAL A 66 -3.67 11.91 -7.62
CA VAL A 66 -3.70 10.82 -6.63
C VAL A 66 -4.97 9.98 -6.76
N GLU A 67 -6.14 10.62 -6.92
CA GLU A 67 -7.41 9.92 -7.09
C GLU A 67 -7.47 9.12 -8.41
N SER A 68 -6.90 9.66 -9.49
CA SER A 68 -6.85 8.98 -10.79
C SER A 68 -5.95 7.75 -10.79
N TYR A 69 -4.88 7.75 -9.98
CA TYR A 69 -3.91 6.66 -9.91
C TYR A 69 -4.50 5.42 -9.21
N TYR A 70 -5.42 5.63 -8.26
CA TYR A 70 -6.17 4.56 -7.59
C TYR A 70 -7.66 4.88 -7.51
N PRO A 71 -8.40 4.71 -8.63
CA PRO A 71 -9.83 4.98 -8.64
C PRO A 71 -10.55 4.05 -7.66
N VAL A 72 -11.48 4.62 -6.90
CA VAL A 72 -12.36 3.87 -5.99
C VAL A 72 -13.07 2.77 -6.76
N GLY A 73 -12.91 1.52 -6.33
CA GLY A 73 -13.53 0.36 -6.98
C GLY A 73 -12.81 -0.13 -8.25
N SER A 74 -11.67 0.45 -8.63
CA SER A 74 -10.88 -0.10 -9.74
C SER A 74 -10.27 -1.44 -9.36
N LYS A 75 -10.43 -2.43 -10.25
CA LYS A 75 -9.80 -3.77 -10.13
C LYS A 75 -8.29 -3.74 -10.40
N LEU A 76 -7.68 -2.56 -10.49
CA LEU A 76 -6.28 -2.36 -10.89
C LEU A 76 -5.28 -2.96 -9.88
N ARG A 77 -5.71 -3.26 -8.65
CA ARG A 77 -5.05 -4.28 -7.82
C ARG A 77 -6.05 -5.37 -7.38
N PRO A 78 -5.72 -6.66 -7.55
CA PRO A 78 -6.67 -7.75 -7.43
C PRO A 78 -6.89 -8.15 -5.97
N ASN A 79 -7.93 -7.66 -5.29
CA ASN A 79 -8.49 -8.24 -4.05
C ASN A 79 -7.50 -8.56 -2.89
N THR A 80 -6.24 -8.12 -2.95
CA THR A 80 -5.15 -8.51 -2.06
C THR A 80 -4.89 -7.49 -0.98
N VAL A 81 -5.08 -6.20 -1.27
CA VAL A 81 -5.03 -5.13 -0.28
C VAL A 81 -6.47 -4.79 0.11
N PRO A 82 -6.84 -4.83 1.40
CA PRO A 82 -8.20 -4.50 1.83
C PRO A 82 -8.58 -3.08 1.41
N ALA A 83 -9.77 -2.89 0.83
CA ALA A 83 -10.26 -1.58 0.37
C ALA A 83 -10.16 -0.48 1.44
N LYS A 84 -10.39 -0.84 2.72
CA LYS A 84 -10.24 0.06 3.86
C LYS A 84 -8.81 0.59 4.05
N VAL A 85 -7.80 -0.23 3.74
CA VAL A 85 -6.38 0.18 3.83
C VAL A 85 -6.06 1.17 2.73
N VAL A 86 -6.51 0.89 1.49
CA VAL A 86 -6.38 1.79 0.34
C VAL A 86 -7.01 3.15 0.65
N GLU A 87 -8.23 3.15 1.18
CA GLU A 87 -8.97 4.36 1.52
C GLU A 87 -8.28 5.16 2.64
N THR A 88 -7.78 4.48 3.68
CA THR A 88 -7.07 5.13 4.79
C THR A 88 -5.80 5.82 4.30
N ILE A 89 -5.01 5.16 3.45
CA ILE A 89 -3.77 5.72 2.91
C ILE A 89 -4.08 6.89 1.97
N ARG A 90 -5.08 6.73 1.07
CA ARG A 90 -5.53 7.81 0.19
C ARG A 90 -5.94 9.06 0.97
N SER A 91 -6.75 8.90 2.02
CA SER A 91 -7.21 10.02 2.85
C SER A 91 -6.04 10.80 3.47
N ARG A 92 -5.00 10.09 3.95
CA ARG A 92 -3.82 10.73 4.55
C ARG A 92 -2.97 11.48 3.52
N VAL A 93 -2.81 10.93 2.32
CA VAL A 93 -2.11 11.57 1.20
C VAL A 93 -2.81 12.87 0.81
N LEU A 94 -4.13 12.81 0.62
CA LEU A 94 -4.92 13.99 0.25
C LEU A 94 -4.89 15.08 1.34
N GLU A 95 -4.97 14.70 2.62
CA GLU A 95 -4.84 15.64 3.73
C GLU A 95 -3.50 16.38 3.70
N ARG A 96 -2.41 15.65 3.45
CA ARG A 96 -1.06 16.22 3.42
C ARG A 96 -0.84 17.15 2.22
N ILE A 97 -1.27 16.74 1.03
CA ILE A 97 -1.23 17.58 -0.18
C ILE A 97 -2.02 18.88 0.02
N ASN A 98 -3.22 18.80 0.60
CA ASN A 98 -4.04 19.97 0.87
C ASN A 98 -3.39 20.92 1.87
N ARG A 99 -2.75 20.38 2.92
CA ARG A 99 -2.01 21.20 3.90
C ARG A 99 -0.83 21.91 3.23
N LEU A 100 0.00 21.19 2.48
CA LEU A 100 1.13 21.78 1.75
C LEU A 100 0.68 22.86 0.77
N GLY A 101 -0.43 22.65 0.05
CA GLY A 101 -1.00 23.66 -0.81
C GLY A 101 -1.48 24.90 -0.05
N GLN A 102 -2.10 24.72 1.12
CA GLN A 102 -2.52 25.83 1.97
C GLN A 102 -1.31 26.61 2.50
N ASP A 103 -0.31 25.92 3.03
CA ASP A 103 0.93 26.50 3.57
C ASP A 103 1.67 27.33 2.51
N ASN A 104 1.72 26.83 1.26
CA ASN A 104 2.31 27.55 0.13
C ASN A 104 1.50 28.78 -0.30
N VAL A 105 0.17 28.74 -0.20
CA VAL A 105 -0.71 29.88 -0.54
C VAL A 105 -0.67 30.95 0.56
N THR A 106 -0.57 30.55 1.83
CA THR A 106 -0.47 31.48 2.96
C THR A 106 0.92 32.05 3.14
N GLY A 107 1.95 31.46 2.49
CA GLY A 107 3.34 31.93 2.58
C GLY A 107 3.92 31.77 3.97
N GLU A 108 3.36 30.88 4.80
CA GLU A 108 3.98 30.53 6.07
C GLU A 108 5.19 29.62 5.78
N GLU A 109 6.34 30.25 5.57
CA GLU A 109 7.64 29.58 5.74
C GLU A 109 7.64 28.95 7.14
N HIS A 110 7.41 27.64 7.19
CA HIS A 110 7.71 26.86 8.37
C HIS A 110 9.23 26.99 8.57
N LYS A 111 9.62 27.98 9.38
CA LYS A 111 10.96 28.13 9.91
C LYS A 111 11.31 26.77 10.49
N THR A 112 12.19 26.08 9.77
CA THR A 112 12.86 24.89 10.24
C THR A 112 13.73 25.39 11.39
N GLU A 113 13.17 25.39 12.60
CA GLU A 113 13.98 25.47 13.80
C GLU A 113 14.86 24.23 13.78
N GLY A 114 16.15 24.50 13.56
CA GLY A 114 17.16 23.47 13.37
C GLY A 114 17.24 22.50 14.53
N LEU A 115 17.47 21.24 14.15
CA LEU A 115 18.08 20.20 14.96
C LEU A 115 19.06 19.44 14.07
#